data_AF-A0A7W5GSU0-F1
#
_entry.id   AF-A0A7W5GSU0-F1
#
_cell.length_a   1.000
_cell.length_b   1.000
_cell.length_c   1.000
_cell.angle_alpha   90.00
_cell.angle_beta   90.00
_cell.angle_gamma   90.00
#
_symmetry.space_group_name_H-M   'P 1'
#
loop_
_entity.id
_entity.type
_entity.pdbx_description
1 polymer ?
#
loop_
_entity_poly.entity_id
_entity_poly.type
_entity_poly.pdbx_seq_one_letter_code
_entity_poly.pdbx_strand_id
1 'polypeptide(L)' 'MKISARNVLPGKVVSIVRGPVTTEVTLEIAPGVQVVSTITSSSAQSLNLSEGGKAYAVIKASSVMVGTD' A
#
# COMPACT_ATOMS: atom_id res chain seq x y z
N MET A 1 -9.48 -1.85 12.30
CA MET A 1 -9.95 -1.05 11.14
C MET A 1 -11.28 -1.65 10.66
N LYS A 2 -12.35 -0.85 10.55
CA LYS A 2 -13.62 -1.30 9.94
C LYS A 2 -13.73 -0.64 8.57
N ILE A 3 -13.59 -1.43 7.50
CA ILE A 3 -13.64 -0.97 6.10
C ILE A 3 -14.36 -2.01 5.24
N SER A 4 -14.93 -1.59 4.10
CA SER A 4 -15.64 -2.48 3.17
C SER A 4 -14.74 -3.15 2.13
N ALA A 5 -13.48 -2.72 2.01
CA ALA A 5 -12.50 -3.39 1.16
C ALA A 5 -12.23 -4.80 1.71
N ARG A 6 -12.24 -5.80 0.81
CA ARG A 6 -12.13 -7.22 1.17
C ARG A 6 -10.72 -7.76 1.13
N ASN A 7 -9.82 -7.09 0.42
CA ASN A 7 -8.41 -7.47 0.33
C ASN A 7 -7.62 -6.55 1.27
N VAL A 8 -7.17 -7.10 2.39
CA VAL A 8 -6.35 -6.39 3.37
C VAL A 8 -5.10 -7.22 3.60
N LEU A 9 -3.97 -6.73 3.10
CA LEU A 9 -2.70 -7.44 3.12
C LEU A 9 -1.77 -6.72 4.11
N PRO A 10 -1.55 -7.27 5.32
CA PRO A 10 -0.60 -6.70 6.26
C PRO A 10 0.82 -6.80 5.68
N GLY A 11 1.62 -5.77 5.90
CA GLY A 11 2.99 -5.73 5.39
C GLY A 11 3.88 -4.76 6.13
N LYS A 12 5.15 -4.78 5.77
CA LYS A 12 6.18 -3.86 6.23
C LYS A 12 6.50 -2.87 5.12
N VAL A 13 6.58 -1.58 5.45
CA VAL A 13 7.03 -0.56 4.51
C VAL A 13 8.53 -0.77 4.26
N VAL A 14 8.91 -1.00 3.01
CA VAL A 14 10.31 -1.23 2.62
C VAL A 14 10.89 -0.08 1.80
N SER A 15 10.06 0.79 1.23
CA SER A 15 10.49 2.00 0.53
C SER A 15 9.38 3.04 0.49
N ILE A 16 9.75 4.32 0.61
CA ILE A 16 8.85 5.46 0.39
C ILE A 16 9.52 6.48 -0.55
N VAL A 17 8.94 6.70 -1.72
CA VAL A 17 9.38 7.75 -2.66
C VAL A 17 8.39 8.91 -2.62
N ARG A 18 8.79 10.03 -2.02
CA ARG A 18 7.93 11.20 -1.83
C ARG A 18 8.00 12.13 -3.03
N GLY A 19 6.86 12.39 -3.66
CA GLY A 19 6.68 13.42 -4.67
C GLY A 19 5.87 14.63 -4.14
N PRO A 20 5.72 15.68 -4.96
CA PRO A 20 5.02 16.90 -4.55
C PRO A 20 3.50 16.71 -4.39
N VAL A 21 2.90 15.76 -5.12
CA VAL A 21 1.45 15.48 -5.10
C VAL A 21 1.16 14.05 -4.68
N THR A 22 1.97 13.11 -5.15
CA THR A 22 1.84 11.69 -4.88
C THR A 22 3.08 11.13 -4.21
N THR A 23 2.89 10.12 -3.38
CA THR A 23 3.95 9.33 -2.75
C THR A 23 3.77 7.87 -3.15
N GLU A 24 4.84 7.27 -3.64
CA GLU A 24 4.91 5.83 -3.86
C GLU A 24 5.34 5.16 -2.56
N VAL A 25 4.64 4.07 -2.19
CA VAL A 25 4.90 3.29 -0.98
C VAL A 25 4.98 1.83 -1.40
N THR A 26 6.09 1.19 -1.06
CA THR A 26 6.28 -0.24 -1.29
C THR A 26 6.13 -1.00 0.02
N LEU A 27 5.25 -2.00 0.03
CA LEU A 27 4.99 -2.88 1.15
C LEU A 27 5.47 -4.30 0.83
N GLU A 28 6.29 -4.89 1.68
CA GLU A 28 6.55 -6.33 1.64
C GLU A 28 5.47 -7.05 2.46
N ILE A 29 4.70 -7.92 1.82
CA ILE A 29 3.55 -8.63 2.42
C ILE A 29 3.82 -10.11 2.69
N ALA A 30 4.86 -10.67 2.06
CA ALA A 30 5.42 -11.99 2.30
C ALA A 30 6.88 -12.00 1.79
N PRO A 31 7.73 -12.98 2.16
CA PRO A 31 9.13 -13.00 1.75
C PRO A 31 9.29 -12.85 0.23
N GLY A 32 9.89 -11.74 -0.20
CA GLY A 32 10.11 -11.44 -1.62
C GLY A 32 8.85 -11.02 -2.40
N VAL A 33 7.69 -10.88 -1.75
CA VAL A 33 6.44 -10.44 -2.38
C VAL A 33 6.12 -9.02 -1.96
N GLN A 34 6.12 -8.10 -2.93
CA GLN A 34 5.91 -6.68 -2.70
C GLN A 34 4.63 -6.17 -3.38
N VAL A 35 3.96 -5.23 -2.72
CA VAL A 35 2.84 -4.46 -3.26
C VAL A 35 3.24 -3.00 -3.28
N VAL A 36 3.17 -2.37 -4.45
CA VAL A 36 3.42 -0.95 -4.63
C VAL A 36 2.09 -0.21 -4.69
N SER A 37 2.00 0.89 -3.95
CA SER A 37 0.83 1.78 -3.96
C SER A 37 1.28 3.21 -4.20
N THR A 38 0.52 3.95 -5.00
CA THR A 38 0.65 5.40 -5.11
C THR A 38 -0.54 6.06 -4.44
N ILE A 39 -0.27 6.86 -3.42
CA ILE A 39 -1.28 7.64 -2.68
C ILE A 39 -0.91 9.12 -2.74
N THR A 40 -1.80 10.02 -2.31
CA THR A 40 -1.43 11.44 -2.20
C THR A 40 -0.34 11.63 -1.14
N SER A 41 0.54 12.61 -1.35
CA SER A 41 1.60 12.92 -0.40
C SER A 41 1.05 13.37 0.95
N SER A 42 -0.10 14.06 0.96
CA SER A 42 -0.82 14.41 2.18
C SER A 42 -1.34 13.18 2.94
N SER A 43 -1.88 12.17 2.25
CA SER A 43 -2.29 10.91 2.90
C SER A 43 -1.09 10.16 3.49
N ALA A 44 0.03 10.09 2.76
CA ALA A 44 1.25 9.44 3.28
C ALA A 44 1.79 10.13 4.54
N GLN A 45 1.72 11.46 4.60
CA GLN A 45 2.10 12.24 5.78
C GLN A 45 1.11 12.04 6.94
N SER A 46 -0.20 12.13 6.68
CA SER A 46 -1.23 11.95 7.71
C SER A 46 -1.23 10.54 8.32
N LEU A 47 -0.87 9.52 7.54
CA LEU A 47 -0.71 8.15 8.00
C LEU A 47 0.60 7.92 8.75
N ASN A 48 1.49 8.92 8.79
CA ASN A 48 2.81 8.86 9.41
C ASN A 48 3.63 7.64 8.96
N LEU A 49 3.61 7.36 7.64
CA LEU A 49 4.33 6.22 7.08
C LEU A 49 5.84 6.42 7.21
N SER A 50 6.52 5.35 7.62
CA SER A 50 7.96 5.28 7.79
C SER A 50 8.46 3.92 7.29
N GLU A 51 9.65 3.90 6.69
CA GLU A 51 10.34 2.66 6.35
C GLU A 51 10.60 1.83 7.61
N GLY A 52 10.41 0.52 7.49
CA GLY A 52 10.43 -0.40 8.62
C GLY A 52 9.09 -0.52 9.37
N GLY A 53 8.19 0.45 9.19
CA GLY A 53 6.88 0.48 9.84
C GLY A 53 5.91 -0.60 9.34
N LYS A 54 4.91 -0.92 10.15
CA LYS A 54 3.80 -1.81 9.77
C LYS A 54 2.69 -1.01 9.09
N ALA A 55 2.18 -1.50 7.98
CA ALA A 55 1.05 -0.92 7.27
C ALA A 55 0.23 -2.04 6.60
N TYR A 56 -0.85 -1.66 5.92
CA TYR A 56 -1.71 -2.59 5.20
C TYR A 56 -1.90 -2.09 3.76
N ALA A 57 -1.72 -2.97 2.77
CA ALA A 57 -2.27 -2.72 1.44
C ALA A 57 -3.78 -3.04 1.51
N VAL A 58 -4.61 -2.04 1.18
CA VAL A 58 -6.06 -2.15 1.24
C VAL A 58 -6.60 -1.97 -0.17
N ILE A 59 -7.16 -3.04 -0.74
CA ILE A 59 -7.61 -3.06 -2.14
C ILE A 59 -9.09 -3.40 -2.18
N LYS A 60 -9.88 -2.51 -2.80
CA LYS A 60 -11.31 -2.76 -3.01
C LYS A 60 -11.48 -3.96 -3.95
N ALA A 61 -12.42 -4.85 -3.64
CA ALA A 61 -12.64 -6.07 -4.42
C ALA A 61 -12.94 -5.77 -5.90
N SER A 62 -13.68 -4.70 -6.19
CA SER A 62 -14.03 -4.28 -7.55
C SER A 62 -12.88 -3.64 -8.34
N SER A 63 -11.71 -3.47 -7.74
CA SER A 63 -10.53 -2.87 -8.39
C SER A 63 -9.49 -3.92 -8.80
N VAL A 64 -9.73 -5.20 -8.49
CA VAL A 64 -8.85 -6.30 -8.88
C VAL A 64 -9.29 -6.82 -10.25
N MET A 65 -8.38 -6.82 -11.22
CA MET A 65 -8.59 -7.41 -12.55
C MET A 65 -8.11 -8.86 -12.57
N VAL A 66 -8.68 -9.69 -13.44
CA VAL A 66 -8.29 -11.10 -13.66
C VAL A 66 -7.92 -11.27 -15.13
N GLY A 67 -6.80 -11.94 -15.40
CA GLY A 67 -6.36 -12.31 -16.73
C GLY A 67 -6.03 -13.81 -16.82
N THR A 68 -6.07 -14.35 -18.03
CA THR A 68 -5.66 -15.72 -18.40
C THR A 68 -4.86 -15.64 -19.70
N ASP A 69 -4.06 -16.66 -20.00
CA ASP A 69 -3.35 -16.82 -21.28
C ASP A 69 -4.30 -17.12 -22.45
#